data_AF-A0A0Q4JVY6-F1
#
_entry.id   AF-A0A0Q4JVY6-F1
#
_cell.length_a   1.000
_cell.length_b   1.000
_cell.length_c   1.000
_cell.angle_alpha   90.00
_cell.angle_beta   90.00
_cell.angle_gamma   90.00
#
_symmetry.space_group_name_H-M   'P 1'
#
loop_
_entity.id
_entity.type
_entity.pdbx_description
1 polymer ?
#
loop_
_entity_poly.entity_id
_entity_poly.type
_entity_poly.pdbx_seq_one_letter_code
_entity_poly.pdbx_strand_id
1 'polypeptide(L)'
;MKRKGERPLPVYLDTWSDTHPVARAIATGSWWFDAWVAQKTTPHHALSRLTGIPQRRLDTIARKDRVSLAELDALARAWSISAADLRASVPPELVVP
;
A
#
# COMPACT_ATOMS: atom_id res chain seq x y z
N MET A 1 11.25 20.64 6.92
CA MET A 1 11.75 21.06 8.25
C MET A 1 10.57 21.10 9.20
N LYS A 2 10.48 20.23 10.21
CA LYS A 2 9.50 20.34 11.31
C LYS A 2 9.95 21.46 12.25
N ARG A 3 9.03 22.33 12.69
CA ARG A 3 9.36 23.36 13.68
C ARG A 3 9.28 22.78 15.09
N LYS A 4 10.18 23.19 15.99
CA LYS A 4 10.16 22.78 17.40
C LYS A 4 8.82 23.22 18.03
N GLY A 5 8.05 22.27 18.57
CA GLY A 5 6.74 22.52 19.19
C GLY A 5 5.52 22.30 18.28
N GLU A 6 5.73 21.97 17.00
CA GLU A 6 4.64 21.66 16.08
C GLU A 6 4.03 20.29 16.44
N ARG A 7 2.76 20.28 16.87
CA ARG A 7 2.03 19.03 17.13
C ARG A 7 1.87 18.29 15.79
N PRO A 8 2.26 17.01 15.68
CA PRO A 8 1.99 16.22 14.50
C PRO A 8 0.50 16.27 14.17
N LEU A 9 0.15 16.55 12.92
CA LEU A 9 -1.23 16.42 12.48
C LEU A 9 -1.67 14.96 12.68
N PRO A 10 -2.89 14.73 13.19
CA PRO A 10 -3.43 13.39 13.30
C PRO A 10 -3.48 12.76 11.91
N VAL A 11 -2.88 11.57 11.78
CA VAL A 11 -2.99 10.75 10.59
C VAL A 11 -4.24 9.89 10.75
N TYR A 12 -5.26 10.19 9.97
CA TYR A 12 -6.47 9.39 9.94
C TYR A 12 -6.26 8.18 9.03
N LEU A 13 -6.77 7.03 9.47
CA LEU A 13 -6.80 5.85 8.63
C LEU A 13 -7.75 6.10 7.46
N ASP A 14 -7.25 5.86 6.26
CA ASP A 14 -8.07 5.75 5.07
C ASP A 14 -8.90 4.46 5.16
N THR A 15 -10.13 4.52 4.68
CA THR A 15 -11.04 3.38 4.69
C THR A 15 -11.18 2.80 3.29
N TRP A 16 -11.05 1.48 3.17
CA TRP A 16 -11.30 0.78 1.93
C TRP A 16 -12.75 0.29 1.87
N SER A 17 -13.33 0.33 0.68
CA SER A 17 -14.64 -0.22 0.37
C SER A 17 -14.73 -0.51 -1.13
N ASP A 18 -15.80 -1.19 -1.55
CA ASP A 18 -16.04 -1.50 -2.98
C ASP A 18 -16.22 -0.26 -3.86
N THR A 19 -16.54 0.90 -3.26
CA THR A 19 -16.65 2.19 -3.97
C THR A 19 -15.34 2.97 -4.01
N HIS A 20 -14.29 2.48 -3.35
CA HIS A 20 -12.99 3.13 -3.30
C HIS A 20 -12.35 3.20 -4.71
N PRO A 21 -11.66 4.29 -5.09
CA PRO A 21 -11.04 4.42 -6.41
C PRO A 21 -10.12 3.24 -6.79
N VAL A 22 -9.41 2.68 -5.81
CA VAL A 22 -8.59 1.47 -6.01
C VAL A 22 -9.42 0.25 -6.37
N ALA A 23 -10.59 0.04 -5.73
CA ALA A 23 -11.47 -1.07 -6.04
C ALA A 23 -11.97 -0.97 -7.50
N ARG A 24 -12.34 0.24 -7.93
CA ARG A 24 -12.68 0.50 -9.34
C ARG A 24 -11.49 0.25 -10.28
N ALA A 25 -10.30 0.73 -9.95
CA ALA A 25 -9.11 0.54 -10.78
C ALA A 25 -8.80 -0.94 -10.99
N ILE A 26 -8.85 -1.74 -9.91
CA ILE A 26 -8.67 -3.20 -9.94
C ILE A 26 -9.77 -3.85 -10.79
N ALA A 27 -11.03 -3.49 -10.59
CA ALA A 27 -12.15 -4.01 -11.38
C ALA A 27 -12.01 -3.71 -12.88
N THR A 28 -11.39 -2.58 -13.24
CA THR A 28 -11.10 -2.22 -14.64
C THR A 28 -9.80 -2.80 -15.20
N GLY A 29 -9.09 -3.65 -14.43
CA GLY A 29 -7.93 -4.41 -14.88
C GLY A 29 -6.57 -3.90 -14.39
N SER A 30 -6.53 -2.92 -13.50
CA SER A 30 -5.27 -2.50 -12.87
C SER A 30 -4.77 -3.58 -11.91
N TRP A 31 -3.46 -3.74 -11.83
CA TRP A 31 -2.86 -4.56 -10.78
C TRP A 31 -3.06 -3.89 -9.40
N TRP A 32 -3.34 -4.68 -8.36
CA TRP A 32 -3.66 -4.15 -7.02
C TRP A 32 -2.55 -3.21 -6.50
N PHE A 33 -1.29 -3.60 -6.69
CA PHE A 33 -0.16 -2.82 -6.19
C PHE A 33 0.00 -1.51 -6.95
N ASP A 34 -0.12 -1.55 -8.28
CA ASP A 34 -0.03 -0.36 -9.14
C ASP A 34 -1.18 0.61 -8.86
N ALA A 35 -2.39 0.08 -8.61
CA ALA A 35 -3.55 0.89 -8.25
C ALA A 35 -3.33 1.64 -6.93
N TRP A 36 -2.75 1.00 -5.91
CA TRP A 36 -2.41 1.66 -4.65
C TRP A 36 -1.26 2.66 -4.79
N VAL A 37 -0.20 2.31 -5.52
CA VAL A 37 0.91 3.22 -5.81
C VAL A 37 0.41 4.50 -6.50
N ALA A 38 -0.49 4.36 -7.47
CA ALA A 38 -1.11 5.49 -8.17
C ALA A 38 -2.00 6.31 -7.23
N GLN A 39 -2.91 5.67 -6.48
CA GLN A 39 -3.84 6.35 -5.57
C GLN A 39 -3.11 7.13 -4.47
N LYS A 40 -2.06 6.54 -3.90
CA LYS A 40 -1.28 7.11 -2.80
C LYS A 40 -0.09 7.94 -3.30
N THR A 41 0.09 8.04 -4.63
CA THR A 41 1.16 8.80 -5.28
C THR A 41 2.57 8.50 -4.71
N THR A 42 2.82 7.23 -4.39
CA THR A 42 4.01 6.82 -3.61
C THR A 42 4.94 5.96 -4.47
N PRO A 43 5.94 6.56 -5.14
CA PRO A 43 6.85 5.80 -6.01
C PRO A 43 7.70 4.80 -5.22
N HIS A 44 8.22 3.76 -5.88
CA HIS A 44 8.89 2.63 -5.21
C HIS A 44 10.06 3.05 -4.32
N HIS A 45 10.85 4.06 -4.72
CA HIS A 45 11.96 4.56 -3.91
C HIS A 45 11.47 5.19 -2.58
N ALA A 46 10.31 5.85 -2.59
CA ALA A 46 9.70 6.41 -1.40
C ALA A 46 9.11 5.30 -0.53
N LEU A 47 8.42 4.32 -1.14
CA LEU A 47 7.92 3.15 -0.43
C LEU A 47 9.03 2.36 0.24
N SER A 48 10.16 2.15 -0.43
CA SER A 48 11.30 1.43 0.13
C SER A 48 11.80 2.12 1.41
N ARG A 49 11.85 3.45 1.43
CA ARG A 49 12.25 4.23 2.61
C ARG A 49 11.21 4.19 3.73
N LEU A 50 9.91 4.16 3.40
CA LEU A 50 8.82 4.17 4.38
C LEU A 50 8.58 2.80 5.02
N THR A 51 8.76 1.74 4.24
CA THR A 51 8.42 0.36 4.62
C THR A 51 9.62 -0.48 5.03
N GLY A 52 10.83 -0.10 4.60
CA GLY A 52 12.03 -0.94 4.71
C GLY A 52 12.07 -2.08 3.68
N ILE A 53 11.05 -2.24 2.84
CA ILE A 53 11.04 -3.25 1.77
C ILE A 53 12.06 -2.82 0.70
N PRO A 54 13.00 -3.69 0.29
CA PRO A 54 13.96 -3.35 -0.76
C PRO A 54 13.26 -2.96 -2.06
N GLN A 55 13.77 -1.95 -2.76
CA GLN A 55 13.17 -1.52 -4.03
C GLN A 55 13.03 -2.66 -5.05
N ARG A 56 14.05 -3.54 -5.14
CA ARG A 56 13.99 -4.74 -5.98
C ARG A 56 12.80 -5.64 -5.63
N ARG A 57 12.45 -5.74 -4.34
CA ARG A 57 11.31 -6.52 -3.89
C ARG A 57 9.97 -5.87 -4.27
N LEU A 58 9.87 -4.55 -4.16
CA LEU A 58 8.70 -3.80 -4.66
C LEU A 58 8.53 -3.96 -6.18
N ASP A 59 9.63 -3.93 -6.93
CA ASP A 59 9.60 -4.18 -8.38
C ASP A 59 9.12 -5.59 -8.72
N THR A 60 9.47 -6.59 -7.91
CA THR A 60 8.97 -7.97 -8.06
C THR A 60 7.47 -8.06 -7.77
N ILE A 61 6.97 -7.39 -6.72
CA ILE A 61 5.54 -7.30 -6.41
C ILE A 61 4.77 -6.61 -7.55
N ALA A 62 5.31 -5.52 -8.12
CA ALA A 62 4.74 -4.85 -9.29
C ALA A 62 4.66 -5.76 -10.53
N ARG A 63 5.55 -6.75 -10.64
CA ARG A 63 5.55 -7.79 -11.70
C ARG A 63 4.65 -8.98 -11.38
N LYS A 64 3.65 -8.80 -10.50
CA LYS A 64 2.62 -9.79 -10.15
C LYS A 64 3.12 -11.00 -9.34
N ASP A 65 4.20 -10.81 -8.58
CA ASP A 65 4.60 -11.83 -7.61
C ASP A 65 3.70 -11.83 -6.37
N ARG A 66 3.82 -12.90 -5.59
CA ARG A 66 3.17 -13.03 -4.28
C ARG A 66 3.72 -11.99 -3.29
N VAL A 67 2.93 -11.67 -2.28
CA VAL A 67 3.25 -10.71 -1.21
C VAL A 67 3.04 -11.36 0.15
N SER A 68 3.95 -11.14 1.09
CA SER A 68 3.81 -11.70 2.44
C SER A 68 2.90 -10.84 3.32
N LEU A 69 2.40 -11.42 4.41
CA LEU A 69 1.64 -10.68 5.41
C LEU A 69 2.46 -9.53 6.02
N ALA A 70 3.75 -9.75 6.28
CA ALA A 70 4.64 -8.71 6.79
C ALA A 70 4.82 -7.54 5.81
N GLU A 71 4.90 -7.83 4.51
CA GLU A 71 4.97 -6.80 3.47
C GLU A 71 3.67 -6.01 3.37
N LEU A 72 2.52 -6.68 3.44
CA LEU A 72 1.22 -6.02 3.49
C LEU A 72 1.09 -5.10 4.72
N ASP A 73 1.49 -5.56 5.89
CA ASP A 73 1.45 -4.73 7.11
C ASP A 73 2.36 -3.50 7.02
N ALA A 74 3.51 -3.61 6.34
CA ALA A 74 4.41 -2.49 6.13
C ALA A 74 3.82 -1.48 5.13
N LEU A 75 3.26 -1.96 4.02
CA LEU A 75 2.58 -1.14 3.02
C LEU A 75 1.34 -0.43 3.61
N ALA A 76 0.54 -1.15 4.39
CA ALA A 76 -0.64 -0.61 5.05
C ALA A 76 -0.29 0.57 5.96
N ARG A 77 0.77 0.43 6.76
CA ARG A 77 1.31 1.52 7.60
C ARG A 77 1.80 2.70 6.76
N ALA A 78 2.53 2.45 5.69
CA ALA A 78 3.04 3.52 4.81
C ALA A 78 1.91 4.32 4.14
N TRP A 79 0.78 3.67 3.85
CA TRP A 79 -0.38 4.29 3.20
C TRP A 79 -1.48 4.73 4.17
N SER A 80 -1.27 4.54 5.47
CA SER A 80 -2.24 4.84 6.52
C SER A 80 -3.60 4.20 6.24
N ILE A 81 -3.59 2.92 5.88
CA ILE A 81 -4.77 2.06 5.71
C ILE A 81 -4.68 0.89 6.68
N SER A 82 -5.81 0.29 7.06
CA SER A 82 -5.77 -0.93 7.86
C SER A 82 -5.17 -2.09 7.06
N ALA A 83 -4.44 -2.98 7.73
CA ALA A 83 -3.87 -4.16 7.07
C ALA A 83 -4.97 -5.11 6.55
N ALA A 84 -6.10 -5.19 7.25
CA ALA A 84 -7.26 -5.98 6.84
C ALA A 84 -7.87 -5.46 5.53
N ASP A 85 -8.04 -4.14 5.43
CA ASP A 85 -8.56 -3.48 4.23
C ASP A 85 -7.62 -3.61 3.04
N LEU A 86 -6.31 -3.39 3.27
CA LEU A 86 -5.33 -3.60 2.22
C LEU A 86 -5.36 -5.05 1.75
N ARG A 87 -5.40 -6.03 2.67
CA ARG A 87 -5.49 -7.45 2.33
C ARG A 87 -6.77 -7.80 1.57
N ALA A 88 -7.91 -7.19 1.91
CA ALA A 88 -9.18 -7.41 1.21
C ALA A 88 -9.13 -6.94 -0.26
N SER A 89 -8.26 -5.97 -0.58
CA SER A 89 -8.03 -5.51 -1.95
C SER A 89 -7.06 -6.38 -2.77
N VAL A 90 -6.43 -7.39 -2.17
CA VAL A 90 -5.43 -8.26 -2.81
C VAL A 90 -6.05 -9.63 -3.13
N PRO A 91 -5.85 -10.18 -4.34
CA PRO A 91 -6.27 -11.55 -4.63
C PRO A 91 -5.68 -12.55 -3.63
N PRO A 92 -6.50 -13.40 -2.98
CA PRO A 92 -6.09 -14.21 -1.84
C PRO A 92 -4.97 -15.21 -2.16
N GLU A 93 -4.89 -15.70 -3.40
CA GLU A 93 -3.87 -16.62 -3.88
C GLU A 93 -2.45 -16.03 -3.95
N LEU A 94 -2.34 -14.71 -3.87
CA LEU A 94 -1.06 -13.99 -3.88
C LEU A 94 -0.53 -13.73 -2.48
N VAL A 95 -1.35 -13.90 -1.45
CA VAL A 95 -0.96 -13.62 -0.07
C VAL A 95 -0.31 -14.87 0.52
N VAL A 96 0.95 -14.73 0.92
CA VAL A 96 1.69 -15.80 1.61
C VAL A 96 1.91 -15.44 3.08
N PRO A 97 2.05 -16.44 3.97
CA PRO A 97 2.42 -16.22 5.35
C PRO A 97 3.66 -15.32 5.52
#